data_AF-A0A1F9GM29-F1
#
_entry.id   AF-A0A1F9GM29-F1
#
_cell.length_a   1.000
_cell.length_b   1.000
_cell.length_c   1.000
_cell.angle_alpha   90.00
_cell.angle_beta   90.00
_cell.angle_gamma   90.00
#
_symmetry.space_group_name_H-M   'P 1'
#
loop_
_entity.id
_entity.type
_entity.pdbx_description
1 polymer ?
#
loop_
_entity_poly.entity_id
_entity_poly.type
_entity_poly.pdbx_seq_one_letter_code
_entity_poly.pdbx_strand_id
1 'polypeptide(L)'
;MSYHVTILRTQGGDLKPILSAEIKATVVSIPRLGIRETLNGCLEISLLENGHQKALLIWKNGEIWTKNPDRETLQVMLDLAERLKARVRGDELETYRTPEEIYKHPDDRVLIEASRKNVKQLIRKPKYKMWLLNGAILGGFILLGLLASYLSR
;
A
#
# COMPACT_ATOMS: atom_id res chain seq x y z
N MET A 1 -2.41 -12.33 0.65
CA MET A 1 -2.54 -10.85 0.63
C MET A 1 -2.11 -10.37 -0.74
N SER A 2 -2.79 -9.37 -1.32
CA SER A 2 -2.41 -8.78 -2.61
C SER A 2 -1.64 -7.50 -2.38
N TYR A 3 -0.48 -7.36 -3.01
CA TYR A 3 0.37 -6.18 -2.95
C TYR A 3 0.24 -5.40 -4.25
N HIS A 4 -0.02 -4.10 -4.18
CA HIS A 4 -0.09 -3.23 -5.34
C HIS A 4 1.15 -2.35 -5.42
N VAL A 5 1.57 -2.12 -6.66
CA VAL A 5 2.62 -1.16 -6.98
C VAL A 5 2.03 -0.15 -7.94
N THR A 6 2.29 1.12 -7.66
CA THR A 6 1.68 2.25 -8.36
C THR A 6 2.74 3.22 -8.84
N ILE A 7 2.67 3.60 -10.11
CA ILE A 7 3.36 4.75 -10.68
C ILE A 7 2.48 5.97 -10.46
N LEU A 8 3.04 6.95 -9.77
CA LEU A 8 2.39 8.22 -9.46
C LEU A 8 3.39 9.36 -9.56
N ARG A 9 2.89 10.56 -9.84
CA ARG A 9 3.71 11.77 -9.93
C ARG A 9 3.33 12.70 -8.77
N THR A 10 4.31 13.14 -8.01
CA THR A 10 4.10 14.14 -6.95
C THR A 10 4.95 15.38 -7.22
N GLN A 11 4.45 16.54 -6.81
CA GLN A 11 5.17 17.80 -6.91
C GLN A 11 4.94 18.59 -5.61
N GLY A 12 5.95 18.66 -4.75
CA GLY A 12 5.85 19.36 -3.47
C GLY A 12 4.93 18.69 -2.44
N GLY A 13 4.71 17.38 -2.55
CA GLY A 13 3.78 16.63 -1.69
C GLY A 13 2.39 16.41 -2.30
N ASP A 14 2.01 17.18 -3.32
CA ASP A 14 0.71 17.05 -3.98
C ASP A 14 0.75 16.05 -5.12
N LEU A 15 -0.33 15.28 -5.28
CA LEU A 15 -0.52 14.34 -6.39
C LEU A 15 -0.79 15.13 -7.68
N LYS A 16 0.05 14.87 -8.69
CA LYS A 16 -0.10 15.42 -10.03
C LYS A 16 -0.53 14.30 -10.97
N PRO A 17 -1.70 14.40 -11.63
CA PRO A 17 -2.18 13.32 -12.48
C PRO A 17 -1.26 13.13 -13.69
N ILE A 18 -0.99 11.88 -14.04
CA ILE A 18 -0.33 11.50 -15.29
C ILE A 18 -1.40 11.44 -16.39
N LEU A 19 -1.27 12.25 -17.44
CA LEU A 19 -2.28 12.33 -18.49
C LEU A 19 -2.24 11.11 -19.42
N SER A 20 -3.41 10.67 -19.90
CA SER A 20 -3.52 9.57 -20.86
C SER A 20 -2.71 9.81 -22.14
N ALA A 21 -2.64 11.04 -22.61
CA ALA A 21 -1.84 11.44 -23.77
C ALA A 21 -0.33 11.24 -23.54
N GLU A 22 0.18 11.57 -22.35
CA GLU A 22 1.60 11.36 -21.99
C GLU A 22 1.93 9.86 -21.97
N ILE A 23 1.01 9.04 -21.48
CA ILE A 23 1.17 7.58 -21.42
C ILE A 23 1.20 7.00 -22.83
N LYS A 24 0.25 7.38 -23.68
CA LYS A 24 0.20 6.92 -25.08
C LYS A 24 1.49 7.26 -25.81
N ALA A 25 2.00 8.49 -25.68
CA ALA A 25 3.26 8.90 -26.28
C ALA A 25 4.47 8.10 -25.75
N THR A 26 4.49 7.83 -24.44
CA THR A 26 5.59 7.09 -23.80
C THR A 26 5.59 5.61 -24.15
N VAL A 27 4.42 4.96 -24.15
CA VAL A 27 4.28 3.52 -24.42
C VAL A 27 4.71 3.17 -25.85
N VAL A 28 4.37 4.02 -26.83
CA VAL A 28 4.79 3.82 -28.24
C VAL A 28 6.32 3.78 -28.39
N SER A 29 7.06 4.45 -27.51
CA SER A 29 8.53 4.46 -27.53
C SER A 29 9.18 3.21 -26.92
N ILE A 30 8.40 2.29 -26.33
CA ILE A 30 8.87 1.08 -25.65
C ILE A 30 8.34 -0.14 -26.42
N PRO A 31 9.17 -0.84 -27.21
CA PRO A 31 8.71 -1.92 -28.11
C PRO A 31 7.99 -3.09 -27.42
N ARG A 32 8.28 -3.30 -26.13
CA ARG A 32 7.70 -4.40 -25.33
C ARG A 32 6.35 -4.05 -24.71
N LEU A 33 5.85 -2.83 -24.89
CA LEU A 33 4.60 -2.37 -24.31
C LEU A 33 3.53 -2.21 -25.39
N GLY A 34 2.38 -2.85 -25.17
CA GLY A 34 1.14 -2.57 -25.88
C GLY A 34 0.25 -1.63 -25.06
N ILE A 35 -0.61 -0.87 -25.73
CA ILE A 35 -1.63 -0.05 -25.07
C ILE A 35 -2.99 -0.29 -25.70
N ARG A 36 -4.02 -0.39 -24.86
CA ARG A 36 -5.42 -0.49 -25.25
C ARG A 36 -6.26 0.45 -24.40
N GLU A 37 -7.22 1.11 -25.04
CA GLU A 37 -8.21 1.93 -24.34
C GLU A 37 -9.48 1.10 -24.09
N THR A 38 -10.02 1.26 -22.89
CA THR A 38 -11.26 0.58 -22.46
C THR A 38 -12.43 1.56 -22.50
N LEU A 39 -13.66 1.04 -22.61
CA LEU A 39 -14.89 1.84 -22.67
C LEU A 39 -15.09 2.74 -21.43
N ASN A 40 -14.44 2.42 -20.31
CA ASN A 40 -14.56 3.16 -19.05
C ASN A 40 -13.56 4.32 -18.92
N GLY A 41 -12.83 4.65 -19.98
CA GLY A 41 -11.78 5.66 -19.96
C GLY A 41 -10.53 5.24 -19.19
N CYS A 42 -10.37 3.95 -18.88
CA CYS A 42 -9.11 3.40 -18.36
C CYS A 42 -8.20 3.00 -19.54
N LEU A 43 -6.88 3.04 -19.31
CA LEU A 43 -5.91 2.47 -20.25
C LEU A 43 -5.33 1.18 -19.68
N GLU A 44 -5.24 0.18 -20.52
CA GLU A 44 -4.56 -1.09 -20.27
C GLU A 44 -3.21 -1.06 -20.98
N ILE A 45 -2.13 -1.19 -20.23
CA ILE A 45 -0.76 -1.25 -20.74
C ILE A 45 -0.28 -2.69 -20.55
N SER A 46 -0.10 -3.41 -21.65
CA SER A 46 0.31 -4.81 -21.64
C SER A 46 1.81 -4.91 -21.84
N LEU A 47 2.51 -5.58 -20.91
CA LEU A 47 3.90 -5.97 -21.12
C LEU A 47 3.92 -7.27 -21.93
N LEU A 48 4.60 -7.24 -23.07
CA LEU A 48 4.74 -8.38 -23.98
C LEU A 48 6.11 -9.05 -23.83
N GLU A 49 6.09 -10.38 -23.78
CA GLU A 49 7.26 -11.24 -23.79
C GLU A 49 7.01 -12.39 -24.77
N ASN A 50 7.88 -12.52 -25.78
CA ASN A 50 7.74 -13.52 -26.85
C ASN A 50 6.36 -13.53 -27.54
N GLY A 51 5.74 -12.36 -27.68
CA GLY A 51 4.41 -12.21 -28.29
C GLY A 51 3.23 -12.52 -27.35
N HIS A 52 3.49 -12.93 -26.11
CA HIS A 52 2.47 -13.17 -25.09
C HIS A 52 2.41 -12.04 -24.07
N GLN A 53 1.22 -11.78 -23.53
CA GLN A 53 1.07 -10.82 -22.44
C GLN A 53 1.61 -11.42 -21.14
N LYS A 54 2.71 -10.85 -20.64
CA LYS A 54 3.36 -11.20 -19.36
C LYS A 54 2.66 -10.54 -18.18
N ALA A 55 2.40 -9.24 -18.28
CA ALA A 55 1.81 -8.45 -17.21
C ALA A 55 0.84 -7.39 -17.76
N LEU A 56 -0.07 -6.94 -16.90
CA LEU A 56 -1.03 -5.89 -17.18
C LEU A 56 -0.86 -4.75 -16.18
N LEU A 57 -0.68 -3.53 -16.67
CA LEU A 57 -0.74 -2.33 -15.88
C LEU A 57 -2.01 -1.56 -16.26
N ILE A 58 -2.69 -1.03 -15.25
CA ILE A 58 -3.96 -0.32 -15.42
C ILE A 58 -3.72 1.13 -15.07
N TRP A 59 -3.95 2.01 -16.03
CA TRP A 59 -4.04 3.44 -15.78
C TRP A 59 -5.48 3.83 -15.47
N LYS A 60 -5.68 4.53 -14.35
CA LYS A 60 -6.94 5.12 -13.94
C LYS A 60 -6.69 6.33 -13.06
N ASN A 61 -7.46 7.40 -13.25
CA ASN A 61 -7.42 8.61 -12.41
C ASN A 61 -6.01 9.25 -12.28
N GLY A 62 -5.17 9.15 -13.30
CA GLY A 62 -3.84 9.77 -13.28
C GLY A 62 -2.74 8.91 -12.64
N GLU A 63 -3.04 7.67 -12.25
CA GLU A 63 -2.09 6.71 -11.67
C GLU A 63 -2.06 5.43 -12.52
N ILE A 64 -0.90 4.76 -12.56
CA ILE A 64 -0.74 3.47 -13.24
C ILE A 64 -0.42 2.44 -12.17
N TRP A 65 -1.18 1.35 -12.08
CA TRP A 65 -0.93 0.34 -11.06
C TRP A 65 -0.95 -1.06 -11.63
N THR A 66 -0.30 -1.97 -10.92
CA THR A 66 -0.40 -3.41 -11.16
C THR A 66 -0.34 -4.15 -9.83
N LYS A 67 -0.74 -5.41 -9.86
CA LYS A 67 -0.82 -6.27 -8.68
C LYS A 67 0.30 -7.30 -8.74
N ASN A 68 1.04 -7.43 -7.65
CA ASN A 68 2.12 -8.39 -7.45
C ASN A 68 3.09 -8.44 -8.66
N PRO A 69 3.69 -7.30 -9.09
CA PRO A 69 4.62 -7.34 -10.21
C PRO A 69 5.82 -8.24 -9.87
N ASP A 70 6.26 -9.02 -10.84
CA ASP A 70 7.56 -9.67 -10.76
C ASP A 70 8.69 -8.64 -10.93
N ARG A 71 9.93 -9.09 -10.72
CA ARG A 71 11.12 -8.23 -10.80
C ARG A 71 11.23 -7.49 -12.14
N GLU A 72 10.90 -8.18 -13.24
CA GLU A 72 11.00 -7.60 -14.57
C GLU A 72 9.89 -6.59 -14.85
N THR A 73 8.65 -6.89 -14.45
CA THR A 73 7.53 -5.96 -14.53
C THR A 73 7.82 -4.72 -13.69
N LEU A 74 8.40 -4.89 -12.50
CA LEU A 74 8.81 -3.77 -11.65
C LEU A 74 9.90 -2.91 -12.31
N GLN A 75 10.87 -3.51 -12.99
CA GLN A 75 11.86 -2.77 -13.77
C GLN A 75 11.20 -1.96 -14.89
N VAL A 76 10.27 -2.56 -15.64
CA VAL A 76 9.52 -1.85 -16.68
C VAL A 76 8.70 -0.70 -16.10
N MET A 77 8.13 -0.87 -14.91
CA MET A 77 7.44 0.22 -14.21
C MET A 77 8.39 1.37 -13.85
N LEU A 78 9.62 1.06 -13.44
CA LEU A 78 10.64 2.07 -13.15
C LEU A 78 11.05 2.83 -14.42
N ASP A 79 11.31 2.13 -15.52
CA ASP A 79 11.65 2.73 -16.81
C ASP A 79 10.51 3.63 -17.33
N LEU A 80 9.26 3.18 -17.16
CA LEU A 80 8.08 3.95 -17.52
C LEU A 80 7.93 5.19 -16.62
N ALA A 81 8.15 5.04 -15.31
CA ALA A 81 8.08 6.14 -14.36
C ALA A 81 9.13 7.22 -14.66
N GLU A 82 10.35 6.83 -15.00
CA GLU A 82 11.44 7.76 -15.35
C GLU A 82 11.05 8.66 -16.53
N ARG A 83 10.54 8.07 -17.62
CA ARG A 83 10.06 8.81 -18.80
C ARG A 83 8.89 9.74 -18.48
N LEU A 84 8.01 9.29 -17.58
CA LEU A 84 6.88 10.07 -17.09
C LEU A 84 7.28 11.05 -15.98
N LYS A 85 8.57 11.20 -15.62
CA LYS A 85 9.00 12.04 -14.48
C LYS A 85 8.17 11.76 -13.22
N ALA A 86 7.88 10.50 -12.99
CA ALA A 86 7.05 9.95 -11.93
C ALA A 86 7.89 9.01 -11.06
N ARG A 87 7.27 8.40 -10.05
CA ARG A 87 7.92 7.44 -9.16
C ARG A 87 7.05 6.21 -8.95
N VAL A 88 7.71 5.09 -8.64
CA VAL A 88 7.06 3.81 -8.36
C VAL A 88 6.94 3.65 -6.84
N ARG A 89 5.72 3.53 -6.33
CA ARG A 89 5.41 3.42 -4.89
C ARG A 89 4.64 2.13 -4.60
N GLY A 90 5.03 1.46 -3.52
CA GLY A 90 4.32 0.33 -2.94
C GLY A 90 3.18 0.71 -1.99
N ASP A 91 2.41 -0.28 -1.57
CA ASP A 91 1.29 -0.11 -0.63
C ASP A 91 1.73 0.35 0.77
N GLU A 92 2.98 0.10 1.18
CA GLU A 92 3.53 0.51 2.48
C GLU A 92 4.23 1.89 2.44
N LEU A 93 3.95 2.69 1.40
CA LEU A 93 4.56 4.01 1.18
C LEU A 93 6.09 3.96 1.04
N GLU A 94 6.63 2.84 0.58
CA GLU A 94 7.98 2.68 0.07
C GLU A 94 8.04 3.10 -1.40
N THR A 95 9.08 3.83 -1.77
CA THR A 95 9.36 4.19 -3.15
C THR A 95 10.53 3.37 -3.66
N TYR A 96 10.39 2.80 -4.85
CA TYR A 96 11.41 1.99 -5.49
C TYR A 96 12.41 2.89 -6.22
N ARG A 97 13.70 2.65 -6.00
CA ARG A 97 14.79 3.20 -6.82
C ARG A 97 15.25 2.17 -7.85
N THR A 98 15.38 0.93 -7.41
CA THR A 98 15.59 -0.25 -8.26
C THR A 98 14.60 -1.33 -7.81
N PRO A 99 14.49 -2.48 -8.50
CA PRO A 99 13.64 -3.58 -8.04
C PRO A 99 14.02 -4.11 -6.65
N GLU A 100 15.28 -3.93 -6.21
CA GLU A 100 15.79 -4.39 -4.92
C GLU A 100 15.96 -3.28 -3.88
N GLU A 101 16.07 -2.02 -4.32
CA GLU A 101 16.34 -0.87 -3.45
C GLU A 101 15.08 -0.02 -3.26
N ILE A 102 14.66 0.11 -2.00
CA ILE A 102 13.54 0.96 -1.59
C ILE A 102 14.01 2.09 -0.67
N TYR A 103 13.34 3.23 -0.75
CA TYR A 103 13.55 4.36 0.15
C TYR A 103 12.21 5.03 0.51
N LYS A 104 12.22 5.90 1.53
CA LYS A 104 11.06 6.71 1.90
C LYS A 104 11.19 8.09 1.24
N HIS A 105 10.23 8.42 0.37
CA HIS A 105 10.23 9.69 -0.34
C HIS A 105 9.80 10.84 0.59
N PRO A 106 10.42 12.04 0.51
CA PRO A 106 10.05 13.18 1.35
C PRO A 106 8.58 13.56 1.22
N ASP A 107 8.01 13.50 0.01
CA ASP A 107 6.59 13.78 -0.25
C ASP A 107 5.62 12.87 0.52
N ASP A 108 6.04 11.66 0.91
CA ASP A 108 5.18 10.74 1.67
C ASP A 108 5.23 10.99 3.19
N ARG A 109 6.07 11.92 3.69
CA ARG A 109 6.24 12.16 5.14
C ARG A 109 4.92 12.43 5.86
N VAL A 110 4.05 13.25 5.26
CA VAL A 110 2.74 13.59 5.83
C VAL A 110 1.86 12.35 5.98
N LEU A 111 1.81 11.49 4.96
CA LEU A 111 1.06 10.23 5.03
C LEU A 111 1.66 9.26 6.04
N ILE A 112 2.99 9.14 6.10
CA ILE A 112 3.68 8.28 7.07
C ILE A 112 3.36 8.73 8.51
N GLU A 113 3.36 10.03 8.78
CA GLU A 113 3.00 10.58 10.09
C GLU A 113 1.52 10.37 10.44
N ALA A 114 0.62 10.53 9.47
CA ALA A 114 -0.80 10.26 9.65
C ALA A 114 -1.06 8.77 10.00
N SER A 115 -0.43 7.84 9.27
CA SER A 115 -0.51 6.40 9.55
C SER A 115 0.00 6.05 10.95
N ARG A 116 1.12 6.67 11.39
CA ARG A 116 1.65 6.47 12.75
C ARG A 116 0.70 6.96 13.84
N LYS A 117 0.00 8.08 13.62
CA LYS A 117 -0.99 8.61 14.58
C LYS A 117 -2.18 7.64 14.74
N ASN A 118 -2.68 7.09 13.64
CA ASN A 118 -3.79 6.14 13.64
C ASN A 118 -3.43 4.83 14.39
N VAL A 119 -2.22 4.30 14.17
CA VAL A 119 -1.74 3.11 14.90
C VAL A 119 -1.63 3.38 16.41
N LYS A 120 -1.10 4.55 16.81
CA LYS A 120 -1.05 4.93 18.24
C LYS A 120 -2.44 5.05 18.86
N GLN A 121 -3.44 5.50 18.11
CA GLN A 121 -4.83 5.58 18.58
C GLN A 121 -5.46 4.19 18.74
N LEU A 122 -5.16 3.24 17.85
CA LEU A 122 -5.62 1.85 17.97
C LEU A 122 -5.00 1.12 19.18
N ILE A 123 -3.72 1.36 19.45
CA ILE A 123 -3.02 0.79 20.62
C ILE A 123 -3.47 1.47 21.93
N ARG A 124 -4.03 2.69 21.86
CA ARG A 124 -4.62 3.42 23.00
C ARG A 124 -5.99 2.89 23.44
N LYS A 125 -6.45 1.72 22.97
CA LYS A 125 -7.59 1.06 23.61
C LYS A 125 -7.21 0.72 25.06
N PRO A 126 -7.95 1.24 26.05
CA PRO A 126 -7.42 1.40 27.39
C PRO A 126 -7.43 0.07 28.16
N LYS A 127 -6.28 -0.26 28.77
CA LYS A 127 -6.02 -1.45 29.60
C LYS A 127 -6.94 -1.58 30.83
N TYR A 128 -7.80 -0.59 31.11
CA TYR A 128 -8.70 -0.57 32.27
C TYR A 128 -9.73 -1.71 32.27
N LYS A 129 -10.22 -2.14 31.10
CA LYS A 129 -11.17 -3.24 31.01
C LYS A 129 -10.57 -4.58 31.45
N MET A 130 -9.27 -4.78 31.19
CA MET A 130 -8.55 -5.98 31.65
C MET A 130 -8.24 -5.94 33.15
N TRP A 131 -7.92 -4.76 33.70
CA TRP A 131 -7.62 -4.65 35.13
C TRP A 131 -8.86 -4.84 36.01
N LEU A 132 -10.02 -4.31 35.59
CA LEU A 132 -11.30 -4.55 36.26
C LEU A 132 -11.71 -6.03 36.27
N LEU A 133 -11.51 -6.75 35.15
CA LEU A 133 -11.82 -8.17 35.07
C LEU A 133 -10.95 -9.00 36.01
N ASN A 134 -9.64 -8.72 36.04
CA ASN A 134 -8.71 -9.42 36.95
C ASN A 134 -9.00 -9.10 38.43
N GLY A 135 -9.39 -7.86 38.73
CA GLY A 135 -9.82 -7.47 40.08
C GLY A 135 -11.10 -8.19 40.54
N ALA A 136 -12.08 -8.34 39.65
CA ALA A 136 -13.32 -9.05 39.94
C ALA A 136 -13.10 -10.55 40.20
N ILE A 137 -12.21 -11.19 39.41
CA ILE A 137 -11.84 -12.60 39.61
C ILE A 137 -11.18 -12.79 40.97
N LEU A 138 -10.19 -11.95 41.31
CA LEU A 138 -9.50 -12.03 42.60
C LEU A 138 -10.47 -11.82 43.78
N GLY A 139 -11.36 -10.83 43.67
CA GLY A 139 -12.40 -10.58 44.67
C GLY A 139 -13.34 -11.76 44.85
N GLY A 140 -13.77 -12.41 43.77
CA GLY A 140 -14.61 -13.60 43.81
C GLY A 140 -13.95 -14.78 44.53
N PHE A 141 -12.65 -15.03 44.27
CA PHE A 141 -11.90 -16.08 44.96
C PHE A 141 -11.75 -15.82 46.45
N ILE A 142 -11.50 -14.57 46.86
CA ILE A 142 -11.41 -14.20 48.28
C ILE A 142 -12.76 -14.43 48.98
N LEU A 143 -13.87 -14.06 48.34
CA LEU A 143 -15.22 -14.22 48.90
C LEU A 143 -15.62 -15.69 49.05
N LEU A 144 -15.25 -16.54 48.07
CA LEU A 144 -15.43 -17.99 48.14
C LEU A 144 -14.62 -18.62 49.28
N GLY A 145 -13.36 -18.19 49.45
CA GLY A 145 -12.52 -18.67 50.56
C GLY A 145 -13.09 -18.30 51.93
N LEU A 146 -13.61 -17.08 52.09
CA LEU A 146 -14.27 -16.64 53.31
C LEU A 146 -15.58 -17.39 53.59
N LEU A 147 -16.40 -17.63 52.55
CA LEU A 147 -17.63 -18.43 52.67
C LEU A 147 -17.33 -19.87 53.07
N ALA A 148 -16.33 -20.51 52.45
CA ALA A 148 -15.91 -21.86 52.82
C ALA A 148 -15.40 -21.93 54.26
N SER A 149 -14.63 -20.93 54.70
CA SER A 149 -14.16 -20.83 56.09
C SER A 149 -15.29 -20.61 57.09
N TYR A 150 -16.36 -19.91 56.70
CA TYR A 150 -17.52 -19.66 57.56
C TYR A 150 -18.42 -20.89 57.67
N LEU A 151 -18.63 -21.62 56.57
CA LEU A 151 -19.41 -22.86 56.54
C LEU A 151 -18.69 -24.07 57.18
N SER A 152 -17.36 -24.03 57.31
CA SER A 152 -16.57 -25.08 57.94
C SER A 152 -16.39 -24.92 59.47
N ARG A 153 -17.00 -23.88 60.06
CA ARG A 153 -17.10 -23.69 61.51
C ARG A 153 -18.47 -24.12 62.01
#